data_AF-A0A699UL38-F1
#
_entry.id   AF-A0A699UL38-F1
#
_cell.length_a   1.000
_cell.length_b   1.000
_cell.length_c   1.000
_cell.angle_alpha   90.00
_cell.angle_beta   90.00
_cell.angle_gamma   90.00
#
_symmetry.space_group_name_H-M   'P 1'
#
loop_
_entity.id
_entity.type
_entity.pdbx_description
1 polymer ?
#
loop_
_entity_poly.entity_id
_entity_poly.type
_entity_poly.pdbx_seq_one_letter_code
_entity_poly.pdbx_strand_id
1 'polypeptide(L)'
;SDVRILNMVPTKKVDKTPYEIWHGKASNLSYLKVWGCEAYVKRDSADKLQQRSVKCIFVGYPKETMGYYFYFSPENKVIVARYGDFLERCLISQKFSGRDYNLEDDHMDTLPSENTSEI
;
A
#
# COMPACT_ATOMS: atom_id res chain seq x y z
N SER A 1 3.70 3.00 -13.33
CA SER A 1 4.07 2.10 -12.22
C SER A 1 3.06 0.97 -11.98
N ASP A 2 1.94 0.98 -12.71
CA ASP A 2 0.64 0.56 -12.20
C ASP A 2 0.35 -0.91 -12.49
N VAL A 3 0.89 -1.41 -13.61
CA VAL A 3 0.87 -2.83 -14.01
C VAL A 3 1.40 -3.75 -12.90
N ARG A 4 2.40 -3.32 -12.12
CA ARG A 4 2.94 -4.13 -11.01
C ARG A 4 1.99 -4.22 -9.82
N ILE A 5 1.19 -3.19 -9.54
CA ILE A 5 0.26 -3.19 -8.39
C ILE A 5 -0.91 -4.12 -8.69
N LEU A 6 -1.50 -4.03 -9.89
CA LEU A 6 -2.59 -4.91 -10.33
C LEU A 6 -2.19 -6.39 -10.35
N ASN A 7 -0.92 -6.70 -10.59
CA ASN A 7 -0.42 -8.07 -10.61
C ASN A 7 -0.24 -8.69 -9.21
N MET A 8 -0.21 -7.87 -8.14
CA MET A 8 0.11 -8.30 -6.76
C MET A 8 -1.02 -8.02 -5.75
N VAL A 9 -2.24 -7.70 -6.22
CA VAL A 9 -3.44 -7.56 -5.38
C VAL A 9 -4.51 -8.54 -5.87
N PRO A 10 -5.21 -9.29 -4.98
CA PRO A 10 -6.28 -10.18 -5.39
C PRO A 10 -7.40 -9.41 -6.09
N THR A 11 -8.03 -10.02 -7.10
CA THR A 11 -9.17 -9.41 -7.78
C THR A 11 -10.46 -9.93 -7.16
N LYS A 12 -11.56 -9.17 -7.22
CA LYS A 12 -12.87 -9.57 -6.62
C LYS A 12 -13.42 -10.93 -7.07
N LYS A 13 -12.83 -11.57 -8.09
CA LYS A 13 -13.25 -12.87 -8.63
C LYS A 13 -12.29 -14.02 -8.28
N VAL A 14 -11.12 -13.74 -7.70
CA VAL A 14 -10.07 -14.75 -7.45
C VAL A 14 -9.26 -14.38 -6.20
N ASP A 15 -9.25 -15.27 -5.21
CA ASP A 15 -8.53 -15.07 -3.92
C ASP A 15 -7.00 -15.03 -4.05
N LYS A 16 -6.47 -15.39 -5.23
CA LYS A 16 -5.04 -15.39 -5.56
C LYS A 16 -4.72 -14.27 -6.54
N THR A 17 -3.60 -13.61 -6.30
CA THR A 17 -3.03 -12.60 -7.22
C THR A 17 -2.60 -13.26 -8.54
N PRO A 18 -2.63 -12.54 -9.68
CA PRO A 18 -2.08 -13.06 -10.94
C PRO A 18 -0.60 -13.46 -10.83
N TYR A 19 0.19 -12.75 -10.01
CA TYR A 19 1.57 -13.13 -9.69
C TYR A 19 1.68 -14.51 -9.01
N GLU A 20 0.83 -14.79 -8.02
CA GLU A 20 0.78 -16.10 -7.35
C GLU A 20 0.37 -17.23 -8.30
N ILE A 21 -0.56 -16.97 -9.21
CA ILE A 21 -1.01 -17.96 -10.21
C ILE A 21 0.13 -18.30 -11.17
N TRP A 22 0.95 -17.32 -11.57
CA TRP A 22 2.04 -17.51 -12.54
C TRP A 22 3.35 -18.03 -11.92
N HIS A 23 3.65 -17.65 -10.67
CA HIS A 23 4.92 -17.99 -10.02
C HIS A 23 4.80 -18.96 -8.84
N GLY A 24 3.58 -19.40 -8.50
CA GLY A 24 3.32 -20.36 -7.41
C GLY A 24 3.66 -19.84 -6.00
N LYS A 25 3.93 -18.53 -5.84
CA LYS A 25 4.45 -17.93 -4.61
C LYS A 25 3.81 -16.58 -4.33
N ALA A 26 3.45 -16.35 -3.06
CA ALA A 26 2.95 -15.08 -2.57
C ALA A 26 3.90 -13.91 -2.88
N SER A 27 3.33 -12.84 -3.45
CA SER A 27 4.07 -11.60 -3.71
C SER A 27 4.49 -10.93 -2.42
N ASN A 28 5.77 -10.54 -2.30
CA ASN A 28 6.22 -9.79 -1.13
C ASN A 28 5.76 -8.32 -1.23
N LEU A 29 4.72 -7.99 -0.49
CA LEU A 29 4.12 -6.65 -0.45
C LEU A 29 4.84 -5.67 0.52
N SER A 30 5.92 -6.06 1.20
CA SER A 30 6.58 -5.20 2.21
C SER A 30 7.19 -3.90 1.64
N TYR A 31 7.45 -3.87 0.32
CA TYR A 31 7.86 -2.68 -0.43
C TYR A 31 6.70 -1.68 -0.63
N LEU A 32 5.44 -2.13 -0.60
CA LEU A 32 4.30 -1.20 -0.64
C LEU A 32 4.16 -0.51 0.71
N LYS A 33 4.05 0.81 0.64
CA LYS A 33 3.96 1.73 1.78
C LYS A 33 2.76 2.64 1.70
N VAL A 34 2.19 2.96 2.87
CA VAL A 34 0.99 3.78 3.01
C VAL A 34 1.32 5.24 2.69
N TRP A 35 0.79 5.77 1.58
CA TRP A 35 0.97 7.16 1.20
C TRP A 35 0.63 8.12 2.34
N GLY A 36 1.50 9.12 2.57
CA GLY A 36 1.34 10.10 3.64
C GLY A 36 1.75 9.61 5.03
N CYS A 37 2.26 8.38 5.18
CA CYS A 37 2.78 7.94 6.48
C CYS A 37 4.08 8.65 6.86
N GLU A 38 4.24 8.89 8.15
CA GLU A 38 5.51 9.35 8.70
C GLU A 38 6.57 8.25 8.59
N ALA A 39 7.80 8.63 8.27
CA ALA A 39 8.94 7.73 8.23
C ALA A 39 10.21 8.42 8.75
N TYR A 40 11.08 7.67 9.41
CA TYR A 40 12.42 8.12 9.76
C TYR A 40 13.42 7.67 8.70
N VAL A 41 14.09 8.63 8.05
CA VAL A 41 15.08 8.37 7.00
C VAL A 41 16.46 8.69 7.55
N LYS A 42 17.41 7.77 7.42
CA LYS A 42 18.80 8.02 7.82
C LYS A 42 19.41 9.09 6.91
N ARG A 43 19.98 10.14 7.49
CA ARG A 43 20.72 11.18 6.77
C ARG A 43 22.21 10.98 7.05
N ASP A 44 23.02 10.79 6.02
CA ASP A 44 24.47 10.65 6.17
C ASP A 44 25.09 12.03 6.37
N SER A 45 25.15 12.48 7.64
CA SER A 45 25.92 13.65 8.06
C SER A 45 27.37 13.28 8.34
N ALA A 46 28.32 14.08 7.85
CA ALA A 46 29.75 13.88 8.13
C ALA A 46 30.08 14.06 9.62
N ASP A 47 29.32 14.89 10.33
CA ASP A 47 29.48 15.14 11.76
C ASP A 47 28.95 13.98 12.61
N LYS A 48 29.86 13.39 13.39
CA LYS A 48 29.63 12.20 14.24
C LYS A 48 28.63 12.42 15.39
N LEU A 49 28.18 13.65 15.61
CA LEU A 49 27.34 14.08 16.74
C LEU A 49 25.91 14.49 16.36
N GLN A 50 25.58 14.55 15.07
CA GLN A 50 24.25 15.00 14.62
C GLN A 50 23.20 13.88 14.55
N GLN A 51 21.93 14.28 14.58
CA GLN A 51 20.76 13.40 14.51
C GLN A 51 20.83 12.49 13.26
N ARG A 52 21.09 11.19 13.46
CA ARG A 52 21.32 10.23 12.37
C ARG A 52 20.10 9.99 11.47
N SER A 53 18.89 10.27 11.95
CA SER A 53 17.64 10.06 11.21
C SER A 53 16.70 11.27 11.30
N VAL A 54 16.17 11.68 10.14
CA VAL A 54 15.22 12.79 10.01
C VAL A 54 13.80 12.27 9.83
N LYS A 55 12.83 12.94 10.44
CA LYS A 55 11.40 12.66 10.26
C LYS A 55 10.92 13.25 8.93
N CYS A 56 10.32 12.43 8.09
CA CYS A 56 9.78 12.79 6.78
C CYS A 56 8.39 12.19 6.57
N ILE A 57 7.69 12.61 5.51
CA ILE A 57 6.43 12.01 5.05
C ILE A 57 6.69 11.22 3.77
N PHE A 58 6.20 9.98 3.68
CA PHE A 58 6.30 9.19 2.46
C PHE A 58 5.34 9.71 1.36
N VAL A 59 5.90 10.01 0.17
CA VAL A 59 5.18 10.62 -0.96
C VAL A 59 5.42 9.88 -2.29
N GLY A 60 5.57 8.55 -2.23
CA GLY A 60 5.54 7.69 -3.42
C GLY A 60 6.88 7.12 -3.86
N TYR A 61 6.91 6.55 -5.07
CA TYR A 61 8.03 5.75 -5.54
C TYR A 61 8.74 6.41 -6.74
N PRO A 62 10.08 6.53 -6.72
CA PRO A 62 10.85 6.93 -7.90
C PRO A 62 10.66 5.98 -9.08
N LYS A 63 10.67 6.54 -10.30
CA LYS A 63 10.49 5.77 -11.55
C LYS A 63 11.75 4.99 -11.95
N GLU A 64 12.92 5.55 -11.66
CA GLU A 64 14.21 5.13 -12.25
C GLU A 64 15.14 4.44 -11.24
N THR A 65 14.89 4.56 -9.94
CA THR A 65 15.75 4.05 -8.87
C THR A 65 14.97 3.19 -7.88
N MET A 66 15.64 2.25 -7.20
CA MET A 66 15.02 1.53 -6.08
C MET A 66 15.04 2.39 -4.82
N GLY A 67 13.86 2.79 -4.34
CA GLY A 67 13.69 3.50 -3.09
C GLY A 67 12.32 4.15 -2.98
N TYR A 68 12.27 5.26 -2.27
CA TYR A 68 11.05 5.99 -1.94
C TYR A 68 11.32 7.50 -1.99
N TYR A 69 10.31 8.27 -2.37
CA TYR A 69 10.29 9.72 -2.19
C TYR A 69 9.77 10.06 -0.80
N PHE A 70 10.48 10.96 -0.13
CA PHE A 70 10.13 11.47 1.19
C PHE A 70 10.10 12.99 1.18
N TYR A 71 9.00 13.58 1.63
CA TYR A 71 8.89 15.02 1.85
C TYR A 71 9.48 15.40 3.21
N PHE A 72 10.46 16.31 3.20
CA PHE A 72 11.07 16.87 4.40
C PHE A 72 10.61 18.31 4.60
N SER A 73 9.60 18.47 5.45
CA SER A 73 8.93 19.74 5.74
C SER A 73 9.89 20.89 6.13
N PRO A 74 10.91 20.70 7.01
CA PRO A 74 11.78 21.80 7.44
C PRO A 74 12.60 22.47 6.33
N GLU A 75 12.83 21.79 5.19
CA GLU A 75 13.51 22.37 4.03
C GLU A 75 12.58 22.52 2.81
N ASN A 76 11.29 22.14 2.92
CA ASN A 76 10.34 22.01 1.81
C ASN A 76 10.89 21.22 0.59
N LYS A 77 11.67 20.16 0.85
CA LYS A 77 12.32 19.34 -0.19
C LYS A 77 11.76 17.93 -0.25
N VAL A 78 11.78 17.33 -1.44
CA VAL A 78 11.64 15.89 -1.62
C VAL A 78 13.03 15.27 -1.70
N ILE A 79 13.30 14.28 -0.84
CA ILE A 79 14.52 13.47 -0.86
C ILE A 79 14.20 12.05 -1.35
N VAL A 80 15.17 11.40 -1.99
CA VAL A 80 15.10 9.98 -2.35
C VAL A 80 15.94 9.19 -1.36
N ALA A 81 15.36 8.15 -0.75
CA ALA A 81 16.12 7.21 0.07
C ALA A 81 15.64 5.77 -0.16
N ARG A 82 16.57 4.81 -0.07
CA ARG A 82 16.29 3.39 -0.26
C ARG A 82 15.69 2.71 0.98
N TYR A 83 15.98 3.25 2.16
CA TYR A 83 15.58 2.70 3.45
C TYR A 83 15.05 3.81 4.35
N GLY A 84 14.04 3.47 5.16
CA GLY A 84 13.47 4.30 6.20
C GLY A 84 12.53 3.49 7.07
N ASP A 85 12.34 3.93 8.31
CA ASP A 85 11.47 3.27 9.29
C ASP A 85 10.08 3.88 9.22
N PHE A 86 9.13 3.18 8.59
CA PHE A 86 7.77 3.68 8.32
C PHE A 86 6.82 3.43 9.49
N LEU A 87 6.11 4.47 9.95
CA LEU A 87 5.18 4.43 11.09
C LEU A 87 3.74 4.09 10.67
N GLU A 88 3.59 3.12 9.77
CA GLU A 88 2.33 2.82 9.09
C GLU A 88 1.21 2.39 10.05
N ARG A 89 1.57 1.68 11.13
CA ARG A 89 0.63 1.17 12.15
C ARG A 89 -0.15 2.28 12.84
N CYS A 90 0.47 3.43 13.09
CA CYS A 90 -0.19 4.58 13.70
C CYS A 90 -1.27 5.15 12.78
N LEU A 91 -0.97 5.27 11.49
CA LEU A 91 -1.89 5.81 10.48
C LEU A 91 -3.04 4.85 10.17
N ILE A 92 -2.77 3.54 10.13
CA ILE A 92 -3.81 2.50 9.95
C ILE A 92 -4.76 2.49 11.16
N SER A 93 -4.23 2.51 12.39
CA SER A 93 -5.03 2.55 13.62
C SER A 93 -5.95 3.78 13.65
N GLN A 94 -5.42 4.98 13.38
CA GLN A 94 -6.20 6.21 13.29
C GLN A 94 -7.27 6.19 12.20
N LYS A 95 -7.03 5.48 11.07
CA LYS A 95 -8.02 5.31 9.99
C LYS A 95 -9.13 4.32 10.32
N PHE A 96 -8.92 3.41 11.27
CA PHE A 96 -9.91 2.46 11.77
C PHE A 96 -10.72 3.03 12.93
N SER A 97 -10.09 3.78 13.85
CA SER A 97 -10.80 4.39 14.99
C SER A 97 -11.76 5.53 14.61
N GLY A 98 -11.85 5.89 13.33
CA GLY A 98 -12.69 6.99 12.83
C GLY A 98 -13.69 6.60 11.74
N ARG A 99 -13.82 5.32 11.40
CA ARG A 99 -14.78 4.83 10.40
C ARG A 99 -15.33 3.45 10.76
N ASP A 100 -16.46 3.45 11.44
CA ASP A 100 -17.41 2.33 11.32
C ASP A 100 -17.91 2.31 9.88
N TYR A 101 -17.56 1.24 9.15
CA TYR A 101 -18.25 0.89 7.92
C TYR A 101 -19.21 -0.23 8.31
N ASN A 102 -20.49 0.09 8.49
CA ASN A 102 -21.53 -0.92 8.43
C ASN A 102 -21.49 -1.47 7.00
N LEU A 103 -20.99 -2.70 6.86
CA LEU A 103 -21.16 -3.48 5.64
C LEU A 103 -22.53 -4.14 5.75
N GLU A 104 -23.56 -3.43 5.31
CA GLU A 104 -24.89 -4.00 5.16
C GLU A 104 -24.83 -5.06 4.05
N ASP A 105 -24.97 -6.31 4.46
CA ASP A 105 -24.96 -7.49 3.59
C ASP A 105 -26.36 -7.65 2.99
N ASP A 106 -26.60 -6.99 1.86
CA ASP A 106 -27.84 -7.15 1.08
C ASP A 106 -27.88 -8.54 0.41
N HIS A 107 -28.27 -9.54 1.19
CA HIS A 107 -28.70 -10.86 0.72
C HIS A 107 -30.23 -10.92 0.54
N MET A 108 -30.70 -11.81 -0.35
CA MET A 108 -32.07 -11.91 -0.91
C MET A 108 -32.39 -10.84 -1.99
N ASP A 109 -33.07 -11.10 -3.12
CA ASP A 109 -33.75 -12.29 -3.65
C ASP A 109 -33.78 -12.19 -5.23
N THR A 110 -34.17 -13.14 -6.08
CA THR A 110 -34.76 -14.50 -5.95
C THR A 110 -34.40 -15.36 -7.18
N LEU A 111 -34.74 -16.66 -7.18
CA LEU A 111 -34.75 -17.52 -8.39
C LEU A 111 -36.15 -17.56 -9.03
N PRO A 112 -36.31 -17.28 -10.34
CA PRO A 112 -37.48 -17.71 -11.10
C PRO A 112 -37.30 -19.12 -11.68
N SER A 113 -38.42 -19.82 -11.78
CA SER A 113 -38.57 -21.24 -12.14
C SER A 113 -38.41 -21.55 -13.64
N GLU A 114 -38.37 -22.85 -13.91
CA GLU A 114 -38.45 -23.52 -15.22
C GLU A 114 -39.45 -22.93 -16.22
N ASN A 115 -39.08 -22.93 -17.50
CA ASN A 115 -40.01 -23.15 -18.60
C ASN A 115 -39.35 -23.95 -19.73
N THR A 116 -39.61 -25.27 -19.77
CA THR A 116 -39.28 -26.11 -20.93
C THR A 116 -40.55 -26.70 -21.52
N SER A 117 -41.03 -26.05 -22.58
CA SER A 117 -42.17 -26.40 -23.42
C SER A 117 -42.00 -25.54 -24.68
N GLU A 118 -41.92 -26.02 -25.92
CA GLU A 118 -42.07 -27.36 -26.53
C GLU A 118 -40.78 -27.62 -27.39
N ILE A 119 -40.50 -28.73 -28.08
CA ILE A 119 -41.30 -29.71 -28.83
C ILE A 119 -40.60 -31.08 -28.76
#